data_AF-A0A816GGP9-F1
#
_entry.id   AF-A0A816GGP9-F1
#
_cell.length_a   1.000
_cell.length_b   1.000
_cell.length_c   1.000
_cell.angle_alpha   90.00
_cell.angle_beta   90.00
_cell.angle_gamma   90.00
#
_symmetry.space_group_name_H-M   'P 1'
#
loop_
_entity.id
_entity.type
_entity.pdbx_description
1 polymer ?
#
loop_
_entity_poly.entity_id
_entity_poly.type
_entity_poly.pdbx_seq_one_letter_code
_entity_poly.pdbx_strand_id
1 'polypeptide(L)'
;MEFHLIFPRDFLLLTSDLDEIPKFHFIQTLASCQLHTPFQSLLLQCDFYYYSFGFRHAPDPYFPGVTVSRFSPNDKIPLNLRESRFHNRPMFSTCFHCSYCFDHLETVRLKIASFSHTELNIPKYHDQKYIIDCFRNGKDLYDRHGVRFRHVNINEIELPRLVQVKRERFMYMLDRSSPNAGFRDV
;
A
#
# COMPACT_ATOMS: atom_id res chain seq x y z
N MET A 1 20.17 -18.60 14.85
CA MET A 1 21.02 -17.90 13.87
C MET A 1 20.77 -16.42 14.11
N GLU A 2 21.63 -15.76 14.89
CA GLU A 2 21.50 -14.33 15.18
C GLU A 2 22.14 -13.55 14.04
N PHE A 3 21.33 -12.77 13.32
CA PHE A 3 21.85 -11.82 12.34
C PHE A 3 22.33 -10.57 13.09
N HIS A 4 23.64 -10.44 13.28
CA HIS A 4 24.22 -9.18 13.75
C HIS A 4 24.38 -8.23 12.57
N LEU A 5 23.33 -7.46 12.29
CA LEU A 5 23.42 -6.29 11.42
C LEU A 5 24.18 -5.20 12.18
N ILE A 6 25.41 -4.90 11.76
CA ILE A 6 26.21 -3.81 12.33
C ILE A 6 25.98 -2.56 11.49
N PHE A 7 25.21 -1.61 12.02
CA PHE A 7 25.02 -0.29 11.41
C PHE A 7 26.03 0.70 12.01
N PRO A 8 26.84 1.41 11.21
CA PRO A 8 27.91 2.27 11.73
C PRO A 8 27.41 3.62 12.29
N ARG A 9 26.12 3.94 12.10
CA ARG A 9 25.45 5.18 12.51
C ARG A 9 23.99 4.89 12.81
N ASP A 10 23.29 5.89 13.35
CA ASP A 10 21.84 5.85 13.48
C ASP A 10 21.17 5.50 12.16
N PHE A 11 20.12 4.69 12.23
CA PHE A 11 19.40 4.21 11.07
C PHE A 11 17.88 4.24 11.34
N LEU A 12 17.12 4.27 10.24
CA LEU A 12 15.69 4.09 10.29
C LEU A 12 15.37 2.64 9.92
N LEU A 13 14.56 2.00 10.76
CA LEU A 13 13.99 0.70 10.48
C LEU A 13 12.53 0.89 10.07
N LEU A 14 12.22 0.49 8.85
CA LEU A 14 10.86 0.52 8.30
C LEU A 14 10.27 -0.88 8.39
N THR A 15 9.04 -0.99 8.89
CA THR A 15 8.28 -2.23 8.88
C THR A 15 6.95 -1.98 8.20
N SER A 16 6.75 -2.63 7.06
CA SER A 16 5.56 -2.48 6.21
C SER A 16 5.25 -3.75 5.46
N ASP A 17 4.06 -3.82 4.90
CA ASP A 17 3.75 -4.78 3.84
C ASP A 17 4.29 -4.26 2.48
N LEU A 18 4.38 -5.15 1.48
CA LEU A 18 5.02 -4.82 0.19
C LEU A 18 4.25 -3.77 -0.61
N ASP A 19 2.93 -3.74 -0.45
CA ASP A 19 2.01 -2.80 -1.11
C ASP A 19 1.83 -1.48 -0.32
N GLU A 20 2.50 -1.33 0.83
CA GLU A 20 2.54 -0.11 1.64
C GLU A 20 3.84 0.67 1.39
N ILE A 21 3.76 1.71 0.57
CA ILE A 21 4.92 2.47 0.08
C ILE A 21 4.92 3.86 0.74
N PRO A 22 5.87 4.15 1.65
CA PRO A 22 6.01 5.48 2.21
C PRO A 22 6.28 6.53 1.13
N LYS A 23 5.69 7.72 1.31
CA LYS A 23 6.01 8.87 0.49
C LYS A 23 7.43 9.33 0.75
N PHE A 24 8.20 9.50 -0.33
CA PHE A 24 9.65 9.71 -0.27
C PHE A 24 10.05 10.90 0.60
N HIS A 25 9.34 12.02 0.48
CA HIS A 25 9.69 13.24 1.21
C HIS A 25 9.55 13.09 2.74
N PHE A 26 8.65 12.23 3.23
CA PHE A 26 8.55 11.93 4.66
C PHE A 26 9.77 11.13 5.13
N ILE A 27 10.13 10.06 4.43
CA ILE A 27 11.33 9.27 4.77
C ILE A 27 12.59 10.13 4.70
N GLN A 28 12.71 10.98 3.68
CA GLN A 28 13.83 11.90 3.54
C GLN A 28 13.91 12.86 4.73
N THR A 29 12.78 13.45 5.16
CA THR A 29 12.72 14.34 6.33
C THR A 29 13.10 13.60 7.62
N LEU A 30 12.61 12.38 7.79
CA LEU A 30 12.94 11.55 8.95
C LEU A 30 14.41 11.12 8.94
N ALA A 31 15.03 10.94 7.78
CA ALA A 31 16.43 10.53 7.64
C ALA A 31 17.42 11.69 7.77
N SER A 32 17.04 12.91 7.35
CA SER A 32 17.95 14.06 7.28
C SER A 32 18.16 14.80 8.61
N CYS A 33 17.39 14.46 9.65
CA CYS A 33 17.53 14.92 11.04
C CYS A 33 17.89 16.40 11.25
N GLN A 34 16.92 17.28 11.01
CA GLN A 34 16.74 18.54 11.76
C GLN A 34 15.41 18.49 12.54
N LEU A 35 15.11 17.37 13.20
CA LEU A 35 13.93 17.29 14.05
C LEU A 35 14.29 17.77 15.45
N HIS A 36 13.57 18.78 15.94
CA HIS A 36 13.79 19.35 17.28
C HIS A 36 13.53 18.36 18.42
N THR A 37 12.78 17.29 18.16
CA THR A 37 12.46 16.25 19.14
C THR A 37 12.77 14.88 18.56
N PRO A 38 13.59 14.05 19.24
CA PRO A 38 13.80 12.67 18.83
C PRO A 38 12.49 11.88 18.95
N PHE A 39 12.20 11.02 17.98
CA PHE A 39 11.10 10.05 18.04
C PHE A 39 11.68 8.64 18.12
N GLN A 40 11.02 7.77 18.88
CA GLN A 40 11.39 6.36 18.94
C GLN A 40 10.70 5.57 17.82
N SER A 41 9.42 5.83 17.58
CA SER A 41 8.62 5.17 16.55
C SER A 41 7.49 6.08 16.07
N LEU A 42 7.16 5.98 14.78
CA LEU A 42 6.08 6.69 14.11
C LEU A 42 5.28 5.71 13.25
N LEU A 43 3.98 6.00 13.09
CA LEU A 43 3.12 5.28 12.16
C LEU A 43 2.76 6.17 10.98
N LEU A 44 3.11 5.73 9.78
CA LEU A 44 2.75 6.37 8.52
C LEU A 44 1.47 5.72 7.99
N GLN A 45 0.35 6.43 8.09
CA GLN A 45 -0.92 5.95 7.57
C GLN A 45 -0.94 6.05 6.04
N CYS A 46 -1.45 5.00 5.39
CA CYS A 46 -1.49 4.91 3.94
C CYS A 46 -2.86 5.36 3.40
N ASP A 47 -2.86 6.19 2.37
CA ASP A 47 -4.05 6.41 1.55
C ASP A 47 -4.41 5.09 0.84
N PHE A 48 -5.64 4.58 1.05
CA PHE A 48 -6.04 3.26 0.58
C PHE A 48 -6.59 3.30 -0.85
N TYR A 49 -5.78 2.84 -1.80
CA TYR A 49 -6.17 2.55 -3.18
C TYR A 49 -6.40 1.05 -3.43
N TYR A 50 -7.26 0.71 -4.38
CA TYR A 50 -7.63 -0.69 -4.61
C TYR A 50 -7.22 -1.23 -5.97
N TYR A 51 -7.78 -0.72 -7.06
CA TYR A 51 -7.49 -1.22 -8.42
C TYR A 51 -6.46 -0.40 -9.20
N SER A 52 -6.35 0.88 -8.86
CA SER A 52 -5.42 1.86 -9.41
C SER A 52 -5.38 3.05 -8.45
N PHE A 53 -4.48 4.01 -8.67
CA PHE A 53 -4.50 5.28 -7.92
C PHE A 53 -5.73 6.15 -8.22
N GLY A 54 -6.54 5.77 -9.22
CA GLY A 54 -7.86 6.35 -9.46
C GLY A 54 -8.96 5.80 -8.55
N PHE A 55 -8.76 4.69 -7.83
CA PHE A 55 -9.79 4.06 -6.99
C PHE A 55 -9.43 4.10 -5.51
N ARG A 56 -9.98 5.08 -4.78
CA ARG A 56 -9.75 5.24 -3.34
C ARG A 56 -10.90 4.67 -2.52
N HIS A 57 -10.61 4.02 -1.40
CA HIS A 57 -11.63 3.48 -0.50
C HIS A 57 -12.57 4.59 0.03
N ALA A 58 -13.87 4.33 0.09
CA ALA A 58 -14.89 5.25 0.62
C ALA A 58 -15.88 4.52 1.55
N PRO A 59 -16.18 5.03 2.77
CA PRO A 59 -15.47 6.12 3.48
C PRO A 59 -13.99 5.77 3.63
N ASP A 60 -13.10 6.70 3.92
CA ASP A 60 -11.65 6.42 4.03
C ASP A 60 -11.38 5.80 5.41
N PRO A 61 -11.37 4.45 5.57
CA PRO A 61 -11.10 3.85 6.85
C PRO A 61 -9.65 4.15 7.20
N TYR A 62 -9.39 4.25 8.49
CA TYR A 62 -8.04 4.19 8.99
C TYR A 62 -7.36 2.89 8.49
N PHE A 63 -6.38 3.02 7.60
CA PHE A 63 -5.55 1.93 7.13
C PHE A 63 -4.14 2.10 7.70
N PRO A 64 -3.79 1.37 8.79
CA PRO A 64 -2.46 1.47 9.37
C PRO A 64 -1.45 1.02 8.32
N GLY A 65 -0.38 1.78 8.17
CA GLY A 65 0.64 1.51 7.17
C GLY A 65 2.00 1.23 7.81
N VAL A 66 2.99 1.97 7.32
CA VAL A 66 4.39 1.73 7.63
C VAL A 66 4.75 2.24 9.02
N THR A 67 5.35 1.38 9.82
CA THR A 67 6.02 1.80 11.05
C THR A 67 7.45 2.23 10.73
N VAL A 68 7.84 3.42 11.19
CA VAL A 68 9.22 3.92 11.10
C VAL A 68 9.78 4.10 12.49
N SER A 69 10.84 3.37 12.81
CA SER A 69 11.52 3.48 14.11
C SER A 69 12.97 3.90 13.92
N ARG A 70 13.50 4.67 14.86
CA ARG A 70 14.90 5.10 14.85
C ARG A 70 15.70 4.28 15.86
N PHE A 71 16.87 3.86 15.45
CA PHE A 71 17.81 3.12 16.29
C PHE A 71 19.23 3.66 16.10
N SER A 72 19.98 3.68 17.18
CA SER A 72 21.43 3.84 17.19
C SER A 72 22.14 2.47 17.05
N PRO A 73 23.43 2.45 16.67
CA PRO A 73 24.18 1.20 16.41
C PRO A 73 24.12 0.13 17.50
N ASN A 74 23.99 0.54 18.78
CA ASN A 74 24.02 -0.35 19.93
C ASN A 74 22.62 -0.63 20.51
N ASP A 75 21.56 -0.11 19.88
CA ASP A 75 20.21 -0.31 20.38
C ASP A 75 19.75 -1.75 20.16
N LYS A 76 19.06 -2.29 21.17
CA LYS A 76 18.37 -3.58 21.03
C LYS A 76 17.10 -3.37 20.22
N ILE A 77 17.05 -3.95 19.03
CA ILE A 77 15.85 -3.98 18.20
C ILE A 77 14.85 -4.97 18.83
N PRO A 78 13.65 -4.54 19.23
CA PRO A 78 12.66 -5.45 19.80
C PRO A 78 12.15 -6.44 18.75
N LEU A 79 11.73 -7.63 19.17
CA LEU A 79 11.17 -8.64 18.25
C LEU A 79 9.80 -8.21 17.70
N ASN A 80 9.03 -7.46 18.49
CA ASN A 80 7.65 -7.08 18.19
C ASN A 80 7.52 -5.68 17.56
N LEU A 81 8.37 -5.35 16.59
CA LEU A 81 8.35 -4.02 15.92
C LEU A 81 6.98 -3.64 15.36
N ARG A 82 6.22 -4.64 14.87
CA ARG A 82 4.87 -4.45 14.32
C ARG A 82 3.84 -4.00 15.38
N GLU A 83 4.06 -4.26 16.67
CA GLU A 83 3.08 -3.89 17.72
C GLU A 83 3.02 -2.38 17.95
N SER A 84 4.11 -1.67 17.68
CA SER A 84 4.16 -0.21 17.85
C SER A 84 3.09 0.54 17.04
N ARG A 85 2.61 -0.04 15.93
CA ARG A 85 1.50 0.52 15.12
C ARG A 85 0.18 0.65 15.89
N PHE A 86 -0.01 -0.08 16.98
CA PHE A 86 -1.22 -0.01 17.80
C PHE A 86 -1.16 1.08 18.88
N HIS A 87 0.04 1.59 19.17
CA HIS A 87 0.28 2.57 20.24
C HIS A 87 0.67 3.95 19.70
N ASN A 88 1.17 4.02 18.47
CA ASN A 88 1.58 5.27 17.84
C ASN A 88 0.39 6.03 17.25
N ARG A 89 0.39 7.35 17.39
CA ARG A 89 -0.54 8.21 16.65
C ARG A 89 -0.13 8.23 15.17
N PRO A 90 -1.07 8.04 14.24
CA PRO A 90 -0.76 8.03 12.81
C PRO A 90 -0.45 9.44 12.29
N MET A 91 0.55 9.50 11.40
CA MET A 91 0.73 10.61 10.47
C MET A 91 -0.08 10.31 9.22
N PHE A 92 -1.09 11.13 8.94
CA PHE A 92 -2.02 10.93 7.83
C PHE A 92 -1.41 11.25 6.48
N SER A 93 -1.86 10.55 5.44
CA SER A 93 -1.48 10.77 4.04
C SER A 93 0.05 10.76 3.82
N THR A 94 0.74 9.86 4.50
CA THR A 94 2.21 9.72 4.47
C THR A 94 2.70 8.47 3.75
N CYS A 95 1.77 7.62 3.33
CA CYS A 95 2.04 6.37 2.62
C CYS A 95 1.00 6.13 1.52
N PHE A 96 1.37 5.37 0.50
CA PHE A 96 0.46 4.80 -0.48
C PHE A 96 0.20 3.34 -0.15
N HIS A 97 -1.05 2.91 -0.23
CA HIS A 97 -1.38 1.49 -0.25
C HIS A 97 -2.15 1.16 -1.52
N CYS A 98 -1.78 0.09 -2.22
CA CYS A 98 -2.62 -0.42 -3.32
C CYS A 98 -2.76 -1.94 -3.34
N SER A 99 -3.95 -2.43 -3.00
CA SER A 99 -4.20 -3.87 -2.85
C SER A 99 -4.15 -4.68 -4.15
N TYR A 100 -4.69 -4.17 -5.25
CA TYR A 100 -4.85 -4.91 -6.51
C TYR A 100 -4.38 -4.10 -7.73
N CYS A 101 -3.34 -3.28 -7.57
CA CYS A 101 -2.68 -2.57 -8.68
C CYS A 101 -1.83 -3.53 -9.54
N PHE A 102 -2.45 -4.53 -10.16
CA PHE A 102 -1.80 -5.50 -11.05
C PHE A 102 -2.17 -5.27 -12.52
N ASP A 103 -1.23 -5.58 -13.42
CA ASP A 103 -1.41 -5.51 -14.86
C ASP A 103 -1.79 -6.85 -15.50
N HIS A 104 -1.90 -7.92 -14.71
CA HIS A 104 -2.32 -9.25 -15.15
C HIS A 104 -3.48 -9.74 -14.29
N LEU A 105 -4.53 -10.24 -14.94
CA LEU A 105 -5.68 -10.83 -14.27
C LEU A 105 -5.28 -12.09 -13.51
N GLU A 106 -4.33 -12.86 -14.04
CA GLU A 106 -3.85 -14.06 -13.36
C GLU A 106 -3.16 -13.75 -12.03
N THR A 107 -2.51 -12.58 -11.91
CA THR A 107 -1.94 -12.13 -10.63
C THR A 107 -3.03 -11.80 -9.60
N VAL A 108 -4.19 -11.29 -10.05
CA VAL A 108 -5.35 -11.07 -9.18
C VAL A 108 -5.85 -12.40 -8.63
N ARG A 109 -6.04 -13.41 -9.50
CA ARG A 109 -6.45 -14.76 -9.09
C ARG A 109 -5.47 -15.41 -8.14
N LEU A 110 -4.17 -15.30 -8.43
CA LEU A 110 -3.11 -15.81 -7.57
C LEU A 110 -3.17 -15.18 -6.17
N LYS A 111 -3.38 -13.85 -6.08
CA LYS A 111 -3.55 -13.18 -4.77
C LYS A 111 -4.77 -13.70 -4.01
N ILE A 112 -5.91 -13.84 -4.68
CA ILE A 112 -7.14 -14.40 -4.08
C ILE A 112 -6.90 -15.83 -3.57
N ALA A 113 -6.13 -16.64 -4.31
CA ALA A 113 -5.87 -18.02 -3.94
C ALA A 113 -4.83 -18.20 -2.82
N SER A 114 -4.01 -17.17 -2.53
CA SER A 114 -2.81 -17.32 -1.68
C SER A 114 -2.84 -16.54 -0.36
N PHE A 115 -3.73 -15.54 -0.21
CA PHE A 115 -3.84 -14.80 1.04
C PHE A 115 -4.59 -15.58 2.14
N SER A 116 -4.47 -15.12 3.38
CA SER A 116 -4.97 -15.82 4.58
C SER A 116 -6.49 -16.01 4.64
N HIS A 117 -7.26 -15.23 3.88
CA HIS A 117 -8.72 -15.29 3.86
C HIS A 117 -9.22 -16.34 2.86
N THR A 118 -8.98 -17.61 3.19
CA THR A 118 -9.32 -18.74 2.32
C THR A 118 -10.84 -18.86 2.07
N GLU A 119 -11.67 -18.30 2.94
CA GLU A 119 -13.12 -18.17 2.78
C GLU A 119 -13.53 -17.31 1.57
N LEU A 120 -12.64 -16.43 1.12
CA LEU A 120 -12.82 -15.59 -0.07
C LEU A 120 -12.28 -16.27 -1.34
N ASN A 121 -11.74 -17.48 -1.26
CA ASN A 121 -11.26 -18.21 -2.43
C ASN A 121 -12.40 -18.99 -3.11
N ILE A 122 -13.37 -18.28 -3.68
CA ILE A 122 -14.56 -18.88 -4.32
C ILE A 122 -14.63 -18.62 -5.83
N PRO A 123 -15.24 -19.50 -6.65
CA PRO A 123 -15.25 -19.39 -8.11
C PRO A 123 -15.71 -18.03 -8.66
N LYS A 124 -16.66 -17.39 -7.98
CA LYS A 124 -17.17 -16.06 -8.35
C LYS A 124 -16.06 -15.01 -8.47
N TYR A 125 -15.14 -14.98 -7.51
CA TYR A 125 -14.08 -13.97 -7.45
C TYR A 125 -12.90 -14.29 -8.38
N HIS A 126 -12.90 -15.46 -9.02
CA HIS A 126 -11.97 -15.84 -10.08
C HIS A 126 -12.54 -15.62 -11.49
N ASP A 127 -13.84 -15.33 -11.61
CA ASP A 127 -14.48 -15.11 -12.90
C ASP A 127 -13.91 -13.84 -13.58
N GLN A 128 -13.48 -14.00 -14.82
CA GLN A 128 -12.82 -12.92 -15.57
C GLN A 128 -13.75 -11.72 -15.79
N LYS A 129 -15.02 -11.96 -16.14
CA LYS A 129 -15.97 -10.87 -16.40
C LYS A 129 -16.27 -10.11 -15.12
N TYR A 130 -16.42 -10.82 -14.00
CA TYR A 130 -16.61 -10.24 -12.68
C TYR A 130 -15.41 -9.37 -12.26
N ILE A 131 -14.18 -9.88 -12.39
CA ILE A 131 -12.96 -9.12 -12.05
C ILE A 131 -12.87 -7.84 -12.89
N ILE A 132 -13.06 -7.94 -14.21
CA ILE A 132 -13.01 -6.78 -15.11
C ILE A 132 -14.07 -5.74 -14.74
N ASP A 133 -15.30 -6.18 -14.46
CA ASP A 133 -16.39 -5.31 -14.02
C ASP A 133 -16.04 -4.59 -12.71
N CYS A 134 -15.45 -5.29 -11.74
CA CYS A 134 -15.02 -4.69 -10.48
C CYS A 134 -13.93 -3.63 -10.68
N PHE A 135 -12.88 -3.96 -11.44
CA PHE A 135 -11.75 -3.07 -11.69
C PHE A 135 -12.14 -1.81 -12.47
N ARG A 136 -13.08 -1.92 -13.40
CA ARG A 136 -13.58 -0.78 -14.18
C ARG A 136 -14.49 0.13 -13.37
N ASN A 137 -15.30 -0.45 -12.48
CA ASN A 137 -16.42 0.27 -11.85
C ASN A 137 -16.22 0.54 -10.35
N GLY A 138 -15.07 0.18 -9.77
CA GLY A 138 -14.79 0.41 -8.36
C GLY A 138 -15.70 -0.36 -7.40
N LYS A 139 -16.26 -1.49 -7.86
CA LYS A 139 -17.05 -2.41 -7.02
C LYS A 139 -16.12 -3.16 -6.07
N ASP A 140 -16.62 -3.61 -4.93
CA ASP A 140 -15.80 -4.45 -4.05
C ASP A 140 -15.63 -5.85 -4.65
N LEU A 141 -14.38 -6.32 -4.73
CA LEU A 141 -14.03 -7.65 -5.26
C LEU A 141 -14.66 -8.80 -4.47
N TYR A 142 -15.06 -8.52 -3.22
CA TYR A 142 -15.54 -9.51 -2.27
C TYR A 142 -16.99 -9.26 -1.86
N ASP A 143 -17.72 -8.40 -2.59
CA ASP A 143 -19.12 -8.03 -2.35
C ASP A 143 -19.45 -7.68 -0.89
N ARG A 144 -18.50 -7.11 -0.14
CA ARG A 144 -18.73 -6.70 1.24
C ARG A 144 -19.68 -5.52 1.27
N HIS A 145 -20.72 -5.65 2.10
CA HIS A 145 -21.75 -4.64 2.21
C HIS A 145 -21.15 -3.28 2.61
N GLY A 146 -21.48 -2.23 1.84
CA GLY A 146 -21.04 -0.85 2.10
C GLY A 146 -19.60 -0.53 1.66
N VAL A 147 -18.83 -1.49 1.15
CA VAL A 147 -17.48 -1.25 0.62
C VAL A 147 -17.58 -0.84 -0.84
N ARG A 148 -17.07 0.36 -1.17
CA ARG A 148 -16.94 0.85 -2.54
C ARG A 148 -15.68 1.68 -2.69
N PHE A 149 -15.14 1.70 -3.90
CA PHE A 149 -13.98 2.49 -4.26
C PHE A 149 -14.40 3.63 -5.16
N ARG A 150 -14.30 4.86 -4.66
CA ARG A 150 -14.66 6.05 -5.42
C ARG A 150 -13.55 6.38 -6.42
N HIS A 151 -13.97 6.88 -7.57
CA HIS A 151 -13.03 7.44 -8.53
C HIS A 151 -12.49 8.78 -8.00
N VAL A 152 -11.17 8.97 -8.03
CA VAL A 152 -10.51 10.23 -7.67
C VAL A 152 -9.75 10.79 -8.87
N ASN A 153 -9.63 12.11 -8.93
CA ASN A 153 -8.84 12.75 -9.96
C ASN A 153 -7.35 12.53 -9.68
N ILE A 154 -6.68 11.72 -10.51
CA ILE A 154 -5.26 11.39 -10.35
C ILE A 154 -4.34 12.62 -10.43
N ASN A 155 -4.82 13.74 -10.98
CA ASN A 155 -4.07 14.99 -11.06
C ASN A 155 -4.16 15.82 -9.76
N GLU A 156 -5.07 15.47 -8.85
CA GLU A 156 -5.28 16.15 -7.56
C GLU A 156 -4.64 15.38 -6.39
N ILE A 157 -4.00 14.25 -6.66
CA ILE A 157 -3.33 13.42 -5.65
C ILE A 157 -1.85 13.27 -5.95
N GLU A 158 -1.09 12.97 -4.90
CA GLU A 158 0.28 12.49 -5.05
C GLU A 158 0.27 11.06 -5.60
N LEU A 159 1.27 10.72 -6.40
CA LEU A 159 1.46 9.38 -6.97
C LEU A 159 2.88 8.90 -6.68
N PRO A 160 3.14 7.58 -6.60
CA PRO A 160 4.50 7.09 -6.52
C PRO A 160 5.35 7.62 -7.69
N ARG A 161 6.54 8.15 -7.40
CA ARG A 161 7.42 8.80 -8.39
C ARG A 161 7.66 7.93 -9.63
N LEU A 162 7.82 6.62 -9.44
CA LEU A 162 8.06 5.70 -10.57
C LEU A 162 6.85 5.61 -11.51
N VAL A 163 5.63 5.65 -10.96
CA VAL A 163 4.38 5.68 -11.72
C VAL A 163 4.23 7.01 -12.46
N GLN A 164 4.60 8.12 -11.82
CA GLN A 164 4.59 9.45 -12.46
C GLN A 164 5.56 9.56 -13.63
N VAL A 165 6.79 9.05 -13.48
CA VAL A 165 7.84 9.16 -14.51
C VAL A 165 7.64 8.14 -15.63
N LYS A 166 7.14 6.94 -15.32
CA LYS A 166 6.95 5.85 -16.30
C LYS A 166 5.47 5.59 -16.57
N ARG A 167 4.70 6.64 -16.87
CA ARG A 167 3.23 6.56 -17.03
C ARG A 167 2.80 5.50 -18.03
N GLU A 168 3.46 5.41 -19.19
CA GLU A 168 3.14 4.41 -20.22
C GLU A 168 3.28 2.98 -19.70
N ARG A 169 4.36 2.70 -18.96
CA ARG A 169 4.58 1.38 -18.34
C ARG A 169 3.52 1.05 -17.29
N PHE A 170 3.06 2.06 -16.55
CA PHE A 170 2.16 1.91 -15.41
C PHE A 170 0.75 2.45 -15.69
N MET A 171 0.31 2.47 -16.95
CA MET A 171 -0.97 3.06 -17.32
C MET A 171 -2.15 2.41 -16.57
N TYR A 172 -2.08 1.11 -16.33
CA TYR A 172 -3.05 0.35 -15.54
C TYR A 172 -3.17 0.81 -14.08
N MET A 173 -2.14 1.45 -13.50
CA MET A 173 -2.20 2.06 -12.16
C MET A 173 -2.81 3.46 -12.19
N LEU A 174 -3.09 4.02 -13.36
CA LEU A 174 -3.62 5.38 -13.55
C LEU A 174 -5.04 5.36 -14.11
N ASP A 175 -5.33 4.44 -15.03
CA ASP A 175 -6.59 4.32 -15.74
C ASP A 175 -6.98 2.85 -15.94
N ARG A 176 -8.22 2.51 -15.60
CA ARG A 176 -8.83 1.18 -15.76
C ARG A 176 -10.03 1.20 -16.71
N SER A 177 -10.23 2.28 -17.47
CA SER A 177 -11.42 2.49 -18.30
C SER A 177 -11.46 1.62 -19.57
N SER A 178 -10.33 1.02 -19.98
CA SER A 178 -10.27 0.16 -21.18
C SER A 178 -11.15 -1.10 -21.03
N PRO A 179 -11.69 -1.68 -22.12
CA PRO A 179 -12.58 -2.85 -22.07
C PRO A 179 -12.06 -4.02 -21.21
N ASN A 180 -10.75 -4.23 -21.20
CA ASN A 180 -10.06 -5.25 -20.42
C ASN A 180 -9.49 -4.73 -19.07
N ALA A 181 -9.93 -3.56 -18.59
CA ALA A 181 -9.48 -2.94 -17.35
C ALA A 181 -7.95 -2.73 -17.24
N GLY A 182 -7.25 -2.59 -18.37
CA GLY A 182 -5.80 -2.43 -18.41
C GLY A 182 -5.01 -3.71 -18.10
N PHE A 183 -5.66 -4.89 -18.09
CA PHE A 183 -4.97 -6.17 -18.02
C PHE A 183 -4.26 -6.48 -19.34
N ARG A 184 -3.08 -7.11 -19.27
CA ARG A 184 -2.24 -7.45 -20.43
C ARG A 184 -2.49 -8.85 -20.97
N ASP A 185 -3.10 -9.71 -20.15
CA ASP A 185 -3.41 -11.12 -20.42
C ASP A 185 -4.89 -11.37 -20.76
N VAL A 186 -5.62 -10.30 -21.12
CA VAL A 186 -7.03 -10.30 -21.53
C VAL A 186 -7.21 -9.54 -22.82
#